data_AF-A0A679JDX0-F1
#
_entry.id   AF-A0A679JDX0-F1
#
_cell.length_a   1.000
_cell.length_b   1.000
_cell.length_c   1.000
_cell.angle_alpha   90.00
_cell.angle_beta   90.00
_cell.angle_gamma   90.00
#
_symmetry.space_group_name_H-M   'P 1'
#
loop_
_entity.id
_entity.type
_entity.pdbx_description
1 polymer ?
#
loop_
_entity_poly.entity_id
_entity_poly.type
_entity_poly.pdbx_seq_one_letter_code
_entity_poly.pdbx_strand_id
1 'polypeptide(L)' 'MSSDGTSSPFAHIDDETLVKLAQEWRAYAQRGEKEAYGTAHALEVEVRRRSRQAAALEETVPPAEPAAERPWWKFWQ' A
#
# COMPACT_ATOMS: atom_id res chain seq x y z
N MET A 1 8.66 26.62 -13.08
CA MET A 1 9.24 26.27 -11.77
C MET A 1 8.51 25.03 -11.29
N SER A 2 8.98 23.86 -11.71
CA SER A 2 8.36 22.60 -11.32
C SER A 2 8.68 22.37 -9.86
N SER A 3 7.66 22.38 -9.00
CA SER A 3 7.78 22.00 -7.60
C SER A 3 8.52 20.67 -7.55
N ASP A 4 9.63 20.62 -6.82
CA ASP A 4 10.36 19.39 -6.53
C ASP A 4 9.41 18.51 -5.71
N GLY A 5 8.61 17.74 -6.43
CA GLY A 5 7.37 17.17 -5.95
C GLY A 5 7.63 16.01 -5.02
N THR A 6 7.86 16.30 -3.74
CA THR A 6 7.72 15.39 -2.59
C THR A 6 8.07 13.94 -2.93
N SER A 7 9.37 13.64 -3.07
CA SER A 7 9.81 12.25 -3.04
C SER A 7 9.30 11.63 -1.74
N SER A 8 8.44 10.62 -1.85
CA SER A 8 7.91 9.91 -0.67
C SER A 8 9.10 9.48 0.18
N PRO A 9 9.07 9.62 1.52
CA PRO A 9 10.17 9.18 2.37
C PRO A 9 10.51 7.69 2.18
N PHE A 10 9.58 6.91 1.63
CA PHE A 10 9.73 5.49 1.36
C PHE A 10 10.15 5.16 -0.08
N ALA A 11 10.41 6.17 -0.94
CA ALA A 11 10.72 5.97 -2.35
C ALA A 11 11.97 5.08 -2.61
N HIS A 12 12.85 4.98 -1.62
CA HIS A 12 14.06 4.14 -1.66
C HIS A 12 13.81 2.67 -1.28
N ILE A 13 12.61 2.33 -0.80
CA ILE A 13 12.21 0.98 -0.38
C ILE A 13 11.37 0.36 -1.48
N ASP A 14 11.62 -0.90 -1.83
CA ASP A 14 10.82 -1.66 -2.80
C ASP A 14 9.44 -2.06 -2.23
N ASP A 15 8.52 -2.46 -3.11
CA ASP A 15 7.14 -2.72 -2.73
C ASP A 15 6.99 -3.92 -1.79
N GLU A 16 7.80 -4.97 -1.95
CA GLU A 16 7.73 -6.16 -1.11
C GLU A 16 8.22 -5.85 0.32
N THR A 17 9.35 -5.16 0.43
CA THR A 17 9.89 -4.70 1.72
C THR A 17 8.93 -3.72 2.40
N LEU A 18 8.29 -2.84 1.64
CA LEU A 18 7.31 -1.89 2.18
C LEU A 18 6.10 -2.60 2.78
N VAL A 19 5.58 -3.64 2.12
CA VAL A 19 4.47 -4.47 2.63
C VAL A 19 4.88 -5.22 3.90
N LYS A 20 6.08 -5.83 3.90
CA LYS A 20 6.61 -6.54 5.08
C LYS A 20 6.73 -5.61 6.29
N LEU A 21 7.33 -4.43 6.11
CA LEU A 21 7.46 -3.43 7.16
C LEU A 21 6.08 -2.97 7.67
N ALA A 22 5.12 -2.71 6.77
CA ALA A 22 3.77 -2.32 7.17
C ALA A 22 3.13 -3.38 8.08
N GLN A 23 3.27 -4.67 7.75
CA GLN A 23 2.73 -5.78 8.54
C GLN A 23 3.43 -5.92 9.89
N GLU A 24 4.76 -5.82 9.93
CA GLU A 24 5.54 -5.88 11.18
C GLU A 24 5.15 -4.76 12.13
N TRP A 25 5.13 -3.52 11.65
CA TRP A 25 4.72 -2.36 12.45
C TRP A 25 3.26 -2.44 12.87
N ARG A 26 2.38 -3.00 12.04
CA ARG A 26 1.00 -3.27 12.44
C ARG A 26 0.91 -4.32 13.55
N ALA A 27 1.77 -5.32 13.55
CA ALA A 27 1.84 -6.30 14.64
C ALA A 27 2.32 -5.66 15.96
N TYR A 28 3.33 -4.79 15.91
CA TYR A 28 3.78 -4.02 17.09
C TYR A 28 2.68 -3.09 17.62
N ALA A 29 2.00 -2.37 16.72
CA ALA A 29 0.87 -1.51 17.09
C ALA A 29 -0.24 -2.30 17.81
N GLN A 30 -0.58 -3.50 17.30
CA GLN A 30 -1.58 -4.38 17.93
C GLN A 30 -1.18 -4.86 19.32
N ARG A 31 0.12 -4.93 19.64
CA ARG A 31 0.63 -5.26 20.98
C ARG A 31 0.54 -4.08 21.96
N GLY A 32 0.13 -2.90 21.49
CA GLY A 32 -0.08 -1.71 22.31
C GLY A 32 1.04 -0.67 22.23
N GLU A 33 2.03 -0.85 21.35
CA GLU A 33 3.09 0.12 21.15
C GLU A 33 2.56 1.36 20.40
N LYS A 34 2.40 2.48 21.11
CA LYS A 34 1.79 3.71 20.56
C LYS A 34 2.56 4.29 19.37
N GLU A 35 3.88 4.30 19.45
CA GLU A 35 4.76 4.80 18.37
C GLU A 35 4.63 3.97 17.09
N ALA A 36 4.29 2.67 17.22
CA ALA A 36 4.14 1.79 16.08
C ALA A 36 2.91 2.10 15.22
N TYR A 37 1.87 2.73 15.78
CA TYR A 37 0.68 3.12 15.02
C TYR A 37 0.98 4.14 13.92
N GLY A 38 1.79 5.15 14.25
CA GLY A 38 2.19 6.19 13.28
C GLY A 38 3.00 5.60 12.14
N THR A 39 4.00 4.79 12.46
CA THR A 39 4.86 4.13 11.48
C THR A 39 4.07 3.16 10.60
N ALA A 40 3.23 2.30 11.20
CA ALA A 40 2.37 1.39 10.46
C ALA A 40 1.46 2.14 9.48
N HIS A 41 0.82 3.22 9.94
CA HIS A 41 -0.08 4.00 9.10
C HIS A 41 0.63 4.63 7.91
N ALA A 42 1.82 5.22 8.12
CA ALA A 42 2.59 5.85 7.06
C ALA A 42 3.01 4.84 5.98
N LEU A 43 3.44 3.65 6.39
CA LEU A 43 3.79 2.55 5.49
C LEU A 43 2.56 2.04 4.72
N GLU A 44 1.43 1.82 5.39
CA GLU A 44 0.18 1.37 4.76
C GLU A 44 -0.37 2.38 3.73
N VAL A 45 -0.25 3.68 4.02
CA VAL A 45 -0.65 4.74 3.07
C VAL A 45 0.20 4.65 1.80
N GLU A 46 1.51 4.47 1.93
CA GLU A 46 2.40 4.34 0.79
C GLU A 46 2.13 3.05 0.00
N VAL A 47 1.90 1.91 0.66
CA VAL A 47 1.50 0.65 0.00
C VAL A 47 0.24 0.90 -0.85
N ARG A 48 -0.81 1.49 -0.25
CA ARG A 48 -2.06 1.79 -0.97
C ARG A 48 -1.83 2.76 -2.13
N ARG A 49 -0.96 3.75 -1.97
CA ARG A 49 -0.62 4.71 -3.02
C ARG A 49 0.00 3.99 -4.23
N ARG A 50 0.97 3.10 -4.00
CA ARG A 50 1.66 2.34 -5.05
C ARG A 50 0.75 1.31 -5.71
N SER A 51 -0.05 0.58 -4.95
CA SER A 51 -1.02 -0.37 -5.53
C SER A 51 -2.04 0.33 -6.44
N ARG A 52 -2.54 1.51 -6.05
CA ARG A 52 -3.44 2.30 -6.92
C ARG A 52 -2.73 2.81 -8.18
N GLN A 53 -1.46 3.22 -8.07
CA GLN A 53 -0.68 3.64 -9.23
C GLN A 53 -0.42 2.48 -10.19
N ALA A 54 -0.07 1.30 -9.68
CA ALA A 54 0.10 0.10 -10.49
C ALA A 54 -1.21 -0.29 -11.21
N ALA A 55 -2.34 -0.30 -10.50
CA ALA A 55 -3.64 -0.60 -11.09
C ALA A 55 -4.05 0.42 -12.17
N ALA A 56 -3.80 1.71 -11.95
CA ALA A 56 -4.09 2.75 -12.93
C ALA A 56 -3.24 2.62 -14.21
N LEU A 57 -2.01 2.09 -14.11
CA LEU A 57 -1.18 1.80 -15.28
C LEU A 57 -1.70 0.58 -16.04
N GLU A 58 -2.18 -0.45 -15.34
CA GLU A 58 -2.77 -1.65 -15.94
C GLU A 58 -4.07 -1.34 -16.68
N GLU A 59 -4.90 -0.43 -16.17
CA GLU A 59 -6.16 0.01 -16.81
C GLU A 59 -5.94 0.72 -18.17
N THR A 60 -4.73 1.21 -18.45
CA THR A 60 -4.39 1.80 -19.77
C THR A 60 -4.14 0.75 -20.86
N VAL A 61 -4.06 -0.54 -20.49
CA VAL A 61 -4.05 -1.67 -21.43
C VAL A 61 -5.51 -2.04 -21.74
N PRO A 62 -5.94 -2.13 -23.01
CA PRO A 62 -7.32 -2.47 -23.32
C PRO A 62 -7.67 -3.82 -22.67
N PRO A 63 -8.76 -3.89 -21.88
CA PRO A 63 -9.02 -5.05 -21.04
C PRO A 63 -9.33 -6.28 -21.91
N ALA A 64 -8.54 -7.33 -21.77
CA ALA A 64 -9.04 -8.68 -22.00
C ALA A 64 -10.09 -8.97 -20.90
N GLU A 65 -11.21 -9.57 -21.28
CA GLU A 65 -12.46 -9.66 -20.51
C GLU A 65 -12.27 -9.83 -18.98
N PRO A 66 -13.01 -9.06 -18.14
CA PRO A 66 -12.81 -9.08 -16.70
C PRO A 66 -13.26 -10.41 -16.10
N ALA A 67 -12.29 -11.23 -15.67
CA ALA A 67 -12.55 -12.34 -14.77
C ALA A 67 -13.03 -11.77 -13.42
N ALA A 68 -14.29 -12.06 -13.08
CA ALA A 68 -15.01 -11.53 -11.92
C ALA A 68 -14.14 -11.36 -10.65
N GLU A 69 -13.90 -10.10 -10.29
CA GLU A 69 -13.24 -9.72 -9.05
C GLU A 69 -14.12 -10.12 -7.86
N ARG A 70 -13.76 -11.21 -7.18
CA ARG A 70 -14.43 -11.61 -5.95
C ARG A 70 -14.03 -10.64 -4.84
N PRO A 71 -14.96 -9.91 -4.23
CA PRO A 71 -14.62 -9.00 -3.13
C PRO A 71 -14.06 -9.81 -1.97
N TRP A 72 -12.82 -9.47 -1.61
CA TRP A 72 -12.00 -10.04 -0.54
C TRP A 72 -12.63 -9.93 0.87
N TRP A 73 -13.76 -9.22 1.00
CA TRP A 73 -14.55 -9.11 2.23
C TRP A 73 -15.44 -10.32 2.54
N LYS A 74 -15.64 -11.25 1.60
CA LYS A 74 -16.45 -12.46 1.85
C LYS A 74 -15.77 -13.55 2.70
N PHE A 75 -14.57 -13.32 3.24
CA PHE A 75 -13.87 -14.29 4.10
C PHE A 75 -14.17 -14.13 5.61
N TRP A 76 -14.86 -13.06 6.01
CA TRP A 76 -15.20 -12.79 7.42
C TRP A 76 -16.71 -12.90 7.69
N GLN A 77 -17.41 -13.81 6.99
CA GLN A 77 -18.77 -14.24 7.35
C GLN A 77 -18.72 -15.60 8.05
#